data_AF-A0A4S2G6Y9-F1
#
_entry.id   AF-A0A4S2G6Y9-F1
#
_cell.length_a   1.000
_cell.length_b   1.000
_cell.length_c   1.000
_cell.angle_alpha   90.00
_cell.angle_beta   90.00
_cell.angle_gamma   90.00
#
_symmetry.space_group_name_H-M   'P 1'
#
loop_
_entity.id
_entity.type
_entity.pdbx_description
1 polymer ?
#
loop_
_entity_poly.entity_id
_entity_poly.type
_entity_poly.pdbx_seq_one_letter_code
_entity_poly.pdbx_strand_id
1 'polypeptide(L)'
;MRIRLTNPAMLDKVLEKLDEVWPFGEDNERFIEHCVPSLKEKITQGQTVILETEIGNMGNGIVQIPSYWTLDELPTDEEFLNNGNE
;
A
#
# COMPACT_ATOMS: atom_id res chain seq x y z
N MET A 1 -6.52 -6.18 -6.00
CA MET A 1 -6.65 -4.95 -6.84
C MET A 1 -5.36 -4.16 -6.72
N ARG A 2 -4.83 -3.60 -7.81
CA ARG A 2 -3.59 -2.80 -7.78
C ARG A 2 -3.85 -1.41 -8.35
N ILE A 3 -3.43 -0.38 -7.63
CA ILE A 3 -3.74 1.03 -7.88
C ILE A 3 -2.44 1.84 -7.84
N ARG A 4 -2.14 2.56 -8.91
CA ARG A 4 -1.00 3.47 -8.98
C ARG A 4 -1.39 4.85 -8.48
N LEU A 5 -0.63 5.38 -7.52
CA LEU A 5 -0.87 6.67 -6.87
C LEU A 5 0.31 7.61 -7.12
N THR A 6 0.00 8.77 -7.70
CA THR A 6 0.93 9.87 -7.97
C THR A 6 0.43 11.21 -7.45
N ASN A 7 -0.72 11.22 -6.77
CA ASN A 7 -1.29 12.40 -6.12
C ASN A 7 -1.75 12.01 -4.71
N PRO A 8 -1.28 12.68 -3.64
CA PRO A 8 -1.62 12.30 -2.27
C PRO A 8 -3.13 12.42 -1.99
N ALA A 9 -3.84 13.35 -2.64
CA ALA A 9 -5.29 13.48 -2.51
C ALA A 9 -6.07 12.33 -3.16
N MET A 10 -5.46 11.59 -4.08
CA MET A 10 -6.07 10.39 -4.66
C MET A 10 -5.99 9.20 -3.70
N LEU A 11 -4.99 9.16 -2.81
CA LEU A 11 -4.88 8.09 -1.82
C LEU A 11 -6.08 8.07 -0.87
N ASP A 12 -6.49 9.23 -0.34
CA ASP A 12 -7.67 9.33 0.54
C ASP A 12 -8.95 8.84 -0.15
N LYS A 13 -9.19 9.29 -1.38
CA LYS A 13 -10.36 8.89 -2.16
C LYS A 13 -10.37 7.40 -2.48
N VAL A 14 -9.19 6.83 -2.73
CA VAL A 14 -9.06 5.40 -3.00
C VAL A 14 -9.36 4.60 -1.73
N LEU A 15 -8.83 5.00 -0.58
CA LEU A 15 -9.09 4.33 0.69
C LEU A 15 -10.57 4.42 1.07
N GLU A 16 -11.19 5.60 0.96
CA GLU A 16 -12.63 5.78 1.19
C GLU A 16 -13.44 4.84 0.27
N LYS A 17 -13.09 4.78 -1.02
CA LYS A 17 -13.82 3.93 -1.96
C LYS A 17 -13.65 2.44 -1.69
N LEU A 18 -12.47 2.03 -1.23
CA LEU A 18 -12.20 0.65 -0.88
C LEU A 18 -13.00 0.25 0.36
N ASP A 19 -13.05 1.10 1.38
CA ASP A 19 -13.82 0.84 2.61
C ASP A 19 -15.33 0.77 2.35
N GLU A 20 -15.85 1.60 1.44
CA GLU A 20 -17.26 1.52 0.99
C GLU A 20 -17.60 0.18 0.32
N VAL A 21 -16.66 -0.39 -0.44
CA VAL A 21 -16.87 -1.66 -1.16
C VAL A 21 -16.75 -2.84 -0.21
N TRP A 22 -15.73 -2.82 0.64
CA TRP A 22 -15.49 -3.82 1.65
C TRP A 22 -14.64 -3.25 2.78
N PRO A 23 -15.05 -3.38 4.04
CA PRO A 23 -14.38 -2.72 5.14
C PRO A 23 -12.96 -3.25 5.36
N PHE A 24 -12.06 -2.36 5.76
CA PHE A 24 -10.70 -2.72 6.18
C PHE A 24 -10.68 -3.50 7.50
N GLY A 25 -11.67 -3.28 8.37
CA GLY A 25 -11.72 -3.90 9.70
C GLY A 25 -10.66 -3.35 10.66
N GLU A 26 -10.82 -3.67 11.95
CA GLU A 26 -9.98 -3.12 13.03
C GLU A 26 -8.49 -3.45 12.86
N ASP A 27 -8.17 -4.64 12.34
CA ASP A 27 -6.79 -5.10 12.16
C ASP A 27 -5.99 -4.25 11.17
N ASN A 28 -6.67 -3.51 10.28
CA ASN A 28 -6.05 -2.65 9.28
C ASN A 28 -6.04 -1.16 9.67
N GLU A 29 -6.59 -0.77 10.83
CA GLU A 29 -6.51 0.61 11.33
C GLU A 29 -5.05 1.06 11.50
N ARG A 30 -4.17 0.15 11.94
CA ARG A 30 -2.73 0.43 12.07
C ARG A 30 -2.06 0.78 10.75
N PHE A 31 -2.49 0.15 9.65
CA PHE A 31 -2.01 0.52 8.32
C PHE A 31 -2.46 1.93 7.97
N ILE A 32 -3.72 2.26 8.24
CA ILE A 32 -4.28 3.58 7.95
C ILE A 32 -3.57 4.66 8.80
N GLU A 33 -3.33 4.40 10.08
CA GLU A 33 -2.71 5.37 10.98
C GLU A 33 -1.23 5.59 10.68
N HIS A 34 -0.46 4.51 10.43
CA HIS A 34 0.99 4.62 10.34
C HIS A 34 1.54 4.64 8.91
N CYS A 35 0.91 3.92 7.99
CA CYS A 35 1.43 3.82 6.62
C CYS A 35 0.92 4.97 5.74
N VAL A 36 -0.36 5.34 5.83
CA VAL A 36 -0.96 6.36 4.94
C VAL A 36 -0.26 7.72 5.01
N PRO A 37 0.10 8.27 6.19
CA PRO A 37 0.85 9.53 6.25
C PRO A 37 2.20 9.45 5.54
N SER A 38 2.95 8.36 5.75
CA SER A 38 4.22 8.11 5.08
C SER A 38 4.06 8.01 3.56
N LEU A 39 3.03 7.29 3.09
CA LEU A 39 2.71 7.20 1.68
C LEU A 39 2.40 8.57 1.06
N LYS A 40 1.66 9.44 1.76
CA LYS A 40 1.41 10.81 1.27
C LYS A 40 2.67 11.62 1.16
N GLU A 41 3.59 11.51 2.11
CA GLU A 41 4.89 12.18 2.07
C GLU A 41 5.70 11.72 0.86
N LYS A 42 5.82 10.39 0.66
CA LYS A 42 6.50 9.80 -0.51
C LYS A 42 5.93 10.30 -1.83
N ILE A 43 4.60 10.33 -1.97
CA ILE A 43 3.95 10.85 -3.18
C ILE A 43 4.22 12.36 -3.36
N THR A 44 4.23 13.13 -2.26
CA THR A 44 4.53 14.57 -2.30
C THR A 44 5.97 14.84 -2.72
N GLN A 45 6.89 13.95 -2.38
CA GLN A 45 8.29 13.97 -2.83
C GLN A 45 8.46 13.51 -4.30
N GLY A 46 7.37 13.18 -4.99
CA GLY A 46 7.37 12.78 -6.40
C GLY A 46 7.50 11.28 -6.63
N GLN A 47 7.54 10.46 -5.57
CA GLN A 47 7.60 9.01 -5.70
C GLN A 47 6.26 8.45 -6.19
N THR A 48 6.32 7.38 -6.96
CA THR A 48 5.13 6.61 -7.32
C THR A 48 4.91 5.52 -6.28
N VAL A 49 3.73 5.52 -5.67
CA VAL A 49 3.27 4.46 -4.76
C VAL A 49 2.32 3.54 -5.51
N ILE A 50 2.51 2.25 -5.34
CA ILE A 50 1.56 1.22 -5.78
C ILE A 50 0.85 0.71 -4.53
N LEU A 51 -0.45 0.98 -4.43
CA LEU A 51 -1.32 0.41 -3.41
C LEU A 51 -1.94 -0.86 -3.97
N GLU A 52 -1.83 -1.95 -3.25
CA GLU A 52 -2.43 -3.23 -3.57
C GLU A 52 -3.37 -3.63 -2.43
N THR A 53 -4.56 -4.12 -2.77
CA THR A 53 -5.49 -4.65 -1.79
C THR A 53 -6.01 -6.01 -2.20
N GLU A 54 -6.17 -6.90 -1.24
CA GLU A 54 -6.81 -8.19 -1.43
C GLU A 54 -7.91 -8.40 -0.39
N ILE A 55 -8.89 -9.24 -0.71
CA ILE A 55 -9.89 -9.67 0.26
C ILE A 55 -9.39 -10.98 0.85
N GLY A 56 -9.09 -10.97 2.14
CA GLY A 56 -8.53 -12.12 2.84
C GLY A 56 -9.11 -12.32 4.22
N ASN A 57 -8.86 -13.49 4.79
CA ASN A 57 -9.28 -13.82 6.16
C ASN A 57 -8.13 -13.52 7.13
N MET A 58 -8.32 -12.53 8.01
CA MET A 58 -7.35 -12.15 9.04
C MET A 58 -7.67 -12.75 10.42
N GLY A 59 -8.44 -13.84 10.47
CA GLY A 59 -8.80 -14.56 11.71
C GLY A 59 -10.04 -13.99 12.40
N ASN A 60 -10.22 -12.66 12.38
CA ASN A 60 -11.40 -11.98 12.93
C ASN A 60 -12.50 -11.72 11.89
N GLY A 61 -12.25 -12.06 10.63
CA GLY A 61 -13.21 -11.86 9.54
C GLY A 61 -12.55 -11.78 8.18
N ILE A 62 -13.41 -11.67 7.16
CA ILE A 62 -13.00 -11.40 5.79
C ILE A 62 -12.97 -9.88 5.61
N VAL A 63 -11.79 -9.33 5.33
CA VAL A 63 -11.55 -7.88 5.28
C VAL A 63 -10.70 -7.51 4.06
N GLN A 64 -10.62 -6.21 3.75
CA GLN A 64 -9.58 -5.72 2.83
C GLN A 64 -8.23 -5.64 3.53
N ILE A 65 -7.23 -6.25 2.90
CA ILE A 65 -5.84 -6.28 3.36
C ILE A 65 -5.04 -5.39 2.40
N PRO A 66 -4.64 -4.18 2.82
CA PRO A 66 -3.82 -3.30 2.02
C PRO A 66 -2.33 -3.65 2.16
N SER A 67 -1.59 -3.46 1.07
CA SER A 67 -0.14 -3.53 0.98
C SER A 67 0.34 -2.45 0.04
N TYR A 68 1.57 -1.98 0.20
CA TYR A 68 2.12 -0.94 -0.68
C TYR A 68 3.55 -1.24 -1.09
N TRP A 69 3.92 -0.63 -2.21
CA TRP A 69 5.27 -0.69 -2.76
C TRP A 69 5.60 0.68 -3.32
N THR A 70 6.83 1.17 -3.15
CA THR A 70 7.31 2.31 -3.93
C THR A 70 8.22 1.82 -5.04
N LEU A 71 8.16 2.47 -6.21
CA LEU A 71 8.98 2.02 -7.35
C LEU A 71 10.47 2.17 -7.09
N ASP A 72 10.87 3.09 -6.20
CA ASP A 72 12.26 3.30 -5.80
C ASP A 72 12.78 2.25 -4.79
N GLU A 73 11.89 1.45 -4.19
CA GLU A 73 12.24 0.38 -3.24
C GLU A 73 12.32 -1.02 -3.89
N LEU A 74 11.96 -1.14 -5.18
CA LEU A 74 12.16 -2.39 -5.90
C LEU A 74 13.65 -2.48 -6.27
N PRO A 75 14.40 -3.48 -5.74
CA PRO A 75 15.76 -3.69 -6.18
C PRO A 75 15.75 -3.88 -7.69
N THR A 76 16.69 -3.23 -8.37
CA THR A 76 16.92 -3.52 -9.78
C THR A 76 17.25 -5.00 -9.95
N ASP A 77 17.01 -5.58 -11.15
CA ASP A 77 17.38 -6.97 -11.43
C ASP A 77 18.85 -7.25 -11.07
N GLU A 78 19.73 -6.26 -11.24
CA GLU A 78 21.13 -6.31 -10.84
C GLU A 78 21.32 -6.35 -9.31
N GLU A 79 20.60 -5.54 -8.53
CA GLU A 79 20.68 -5.57 -7.07
C GLU A 79 20.12 -6.87 -6.47
N PHE A 80 19.04 -7.40 -7.04
CA PHE A 80 18.43 -8.65 -6.59
C PHE A 80 19.35 -9.85 -6.82
N LEU A 81 20.05 -9.89 -7.96
CA LEU A 81 20.99 -10.96 -8.30
C LEU A 81 22.29 -10.89 -7.49
N ASN A 82 22.70 -9.70 -7.05
CA ASN A 82 23.96 -9.51 -6.30
C ASN A 82 23.81 -9.65 -4.77
N ASN A 83 22.60 -9.57 -4.21
CA ASN A 83 22.35 -9.65 -2.75
C ASN A 83 22.36 -11.08 -2.17
N GLY A 84 22.66 -12.11 -2.98
CA GLY A 84 22.69 -13.51 -2.56
C GLY A 84 24.08 -14.13 -2.42
N ASN A 85 25.14 -13.31 -2.45
CA ASN A 85 26.52 -13.78 -2.55
C ASN A 85 27.42 -13.26 -1.41
N GLU A 86 26.95 -13.36 -0.16
CA GLU A 86 27.76 -13.28 1.06
C GLU A 86 27.47 -14.45 2.01
#